data_AF-A0A0F9JRN2-F1
#
_entry.id   AF-A0A0F9JRN2-F1
#
_cell.length_a   1.000
_cell.length_b   1.000
_cell.length_c   1.000
_cell.angle_alpha   90.00
_cell.angle_beta   90.00
_cell.angle_gamma   90.00
#
_symmetry.space_group_name_H-M   'P 1'
#
loop_
_entity.id
_entity.type
_entity.pdbx_description
1 polymer ?
#
loop_
_entity_poly.entity_id
_entity_poly.type
_entity_poly.pdbx_seq_one_letter_code
_entity_poly.pdbx_strand_id
1 'polypeptide(L)'
;MNRRKFLHRSALALLATPFLGCLGGQGFRFEKNQVIGCFGDSITAQKDGYVKILQSKVEGAHPEMGLKFINHGLSSETVTGLTENDHPGPRPYLFDRLDGILDADPIHIATFCYGINDGIYGKPSEELFNSFKIGVYSFLEKMRQRNIPALLLTPCPLVLETAPIMPACRVLIAMCACLASPAAATMAIRFGR
;
A
#
# COMPACT_ATOMS: atom_id res chain seq x y z
N MET A 1 -45.21 -26.10 -26.54
CA MET A 1 -46.07 -25.12 -25.84
C MET A 1 -45.53 -24.88 -24.43
N ASN A 2 -44.79 -23.77 -24.29
CA ASN A 2 -44.35 -22.98 -23.12
C ASN A 2 -44.05 -23.61 -21.73
N ARG A 3 -42.75 -23.87 -21.49
CA ARG A 3 -42.08 -23.99 -20.18
C ARG A 3 -42.01 -22.63 -19.43
N ARG A 4 -43.14 -22.04 -19.05
CA ARG A 4 -43.16 -20.74 -18.31
C ARG A 4 -44.15 -20.63 -17.15
N LYS A 5 -44.74 -21.72 -16.65
CA LYS A 5 -45.75 -21.65 -15.58
C LYS A 5 -45.51 -22.57 -14.37
N PHE A 6 -44.25 -22.81 -13.99
CA PHE A 6 -43.95 -23.56 -12.77
C PHE A 6 -43.04 -22.82 -11.76
N LEU A 7 -42.58 -21.61 -12.06
CA LEU A 7 -41.66 -20.87 -11.17
C LEU A 7 -42.32 -19.78 -10.32
N HIS A 8 -43.65 -19.65 -10.34
CA HIS A 8 -44.34 -18.54 -9.65
C HIS A 8 -44.94 -18.89 -8.27
N ARG A 9 -44.57 -20.02 -7.66
CA ARG A 9 -45.06 -20.42 -6.32
C ARG A 9 -43.99 -20.74 -5.27
N SER A 10 -42.75 -20.31 -5.49
CA SER A 10 -41.68 -20.42 -4.48
C SER A 10 -41.20 -19.05 -3.95
N ALA A 11 -41.93 -17.97 -4.25
CA ALA A 11 -41.53 -16.59 -3.93
C ALA A 11 -41.89 -16.12 -2.51
N LEU A 12 -41.94 -17.01 -1.51
CA LEU A 12 -42.27 -16.60 -0.14
C LEU A 12 -41.66 -17.47 0.95
N ALA A 13 -40.32 -17.58 0.96
CA ALA A 13 -39.57 -17.90 2.15
C ALA A 13 -38.11 -17.50 1.94
N LEU A 14 -37.52 -16.76 2.90
CA LEU A 14 -36.11 -16.36 2.99
C LEU A 14 -35.68 -15.13 2.15
N LEU A 15 -36.34 -13.99 2.34
CA LEU A 15 -35.71 -12.67 2.17
C LEU A 15 -35.90 -11.83 3.43
N ALA A 16 -35.29 -12.29 4.52
CA ALA A 16 -35.10 -11.49 5.73
C ALA A 16 -33.88 -12.03 6.51
N THR A 17 -32.77 -12.27 5.82
CA THR A 17 -31.46 -12.21 6.48
C THR A 17 -31.15 -10.72 6.64
N PRO A 18 -31.00 -10.20 7.86
CA PRO A 18 -30.72 -8.78 8.05
C PRO A 18 -29.39 -8.45 7.39
N PHE A 19 -29.38 -7.29 6.72
CA PHE A 19 -28.22 -6.51 6.31
C PHE A 19 -27.32 -6.19 7.53
N LEU A 20 -26.65 -7.19 8.09
CA LEU A 20 -25.61 -7.04 9.12
C LEU A 20 -24.21 -7.31 8.53
N GLY A 21 -24.03 -7.10 7.23
CA GLY A 21 -22.74 -7.26 6.55
C GLY A 21 -21.90 -5.98 6.42
N CYS A 22 -22.44 -4.79 6.75
CA CYS A 22 -21.79 -3.51 6.44
C CYS A 22 -21.41 -2.65 7.66
N LEU A 23 -21.29 -3.25 8.86
CA LEU A 23 -20.78 -2.58 10.07
C LEU A 23 -19.55 -3.30 10.66
N GLY A 24 -18.73 -3.88 9.80
CA GLY A 24 -17.56 -4.66 10.20
C GLY A 24 -16.32 -4.29 9.42
N GLY A 25 -16.02 -2.99 9.25
CA GLY A 25 -14.66 -2.58 8.92
C GLY A 25 -13.76 -2.97 10.10
N GLN A 26 -13.25 -4.20 10.12
CA GLN A 26 -12.16 -4.60 10.98
C GLN A 26 -10.95 -3.77 10.52
N GLY A 27 -10.83 -2.56 11.06
CA GLY A 27 -9.67 -1.72 10.84
C GLY A 27 -8.43 -2.53 11.22
N PHE A 28 -7.41 -2.46 10.38
CA PHE A 28 -6.12 -3.09 10.68
C PHE A 28 -5.63 -2.58 12.05
N ARG A 29 -5.31 -3.51 12.95
CA ARG A 29 -4.90 -3.24 14.32
C ARG A 29 -3.49 -3.75 14.55
N PHE A 30 -2.65 -2.90 15.12
CA PHE A 30 -1.35 -3.32 15.62
C PHE A 30 -1.51 -4.02 16.97
N GLU A 31 -0.68 -5.03 17.17
CA GLU A 31 -0.47 -5.73 18.43
C GLU A 31 0.88 -5.32 19.03
N LYS A 32 1.09 -5.57 20.33
CA LYS A 32 2.32 -5.19 21.00
C LYS A 32 3.52 -5.94 20.44
N ASN A 33 4.69 -5.28 20.43
CA ASN A 33 5.99 -5.83 20.05
C ASN A 33 6.07 -6.36 18.59
N GLN A 34 5.18 -5.90 17.71
CA GLN A 34 5.26 -6.23 16.29
C GLN A 34 6.40 -5.48 15.60
N VAL A 35 7.00 -6.17 14.64
CA VAL A 35 7.99 -5.62 13.72
C VAL A 35 7.33 -5.37 12.37
N ILE A 36 7.41 -4.12 11.92
CA ILE A 36 6.86 -3.65 10.66
C ILE A 36 8.02 -3.49 9.68
N GLY A 37 8.08 -4.34 8.66
CA GLY A 37 9.06 -4.23 7.57
C GLY A 37 8.58 -3.23 6.53
N CYS A 38 9.32 -2.13 6.34
CA CYS A 38 8.97 -1.10 5.39
C CYS A 38 9.71 -1.27 4.06
N PHE A 39 9.00 -1.75 3.04
CA PHE A 39 9.53 -1.94 1.68
C PHE A 39 9.12 -0.79 0.78
N GLY A 40 10.08 -0.28 0.01
CA GLY A 40 9.85 0.77 -0.96
C GLY A 40 11.14 1.22 -1.64
N ASP A 41 11.00 2.23 -2.47
CA ASP A 41 12.10 2.83 -3.22
C ASP A 41 12.87 3.90 -2.39
N SER A 42 13.42 4.91 -3.08
CA SER A 42 14.15 6.04 -2.50
C SER A 42 13.32 6.86 -1.52
N ILE A 43 11.99 6.86 -1.62
CA ILE A 43 11.10 7.53 -0.65
C ILE A 43 11.18 6.82 0.71
N THR A 44 11.22 5.48 0.69
CA THR A 44 11.33 4.65 1.89
C THR A 44 12.76 4.63 2.42
N ALA A 45 13.76 4.57 1.53
CA ALA A 45 15.17 4.49 1.88
C ALA A 45 15.74 5.71 2.63
N GLN A 46 15.03 6.85 2.64
CA GLN A 46 15.47 8.06 3.34
C GLN A 46 15.72 7.79 4.84
N LYS A 47 16.93 8.10 5.31
CA LYS A 47 17.33 7.93 6.72
C LYS A 47 16.44 8.70 7.69
N ASP A 48 16.11 9.95 7.35
CA ASP A 48 15.23 10.83 8.12
C ASP A 48 13.83 10.92 7.48
N GLY A 49 13.43 9.87 6.74
CA GLY A 49 12.16 9.80 6.04
C GLY A 49 10.98 9.34 6.90
N TYR A 50 9.88 9.00 6.23
CA TYR A 50 8.62 8.68 6.89
C TYR A 50 8.72 7.48 7.84
N VAL A 51 9.58 6.48 7.55
CA VAL A 51 9.76 5.32 8.43
C VAL A 51 10.24 5.75 9.82
N LYS A 52 11.21 6.68 9.88
CA LYS A 52 11.69 7.25 11.14
C LYS A 52 10.62 8.09 11.83
N ILE A 53 9.86 8.88 11.06
CA ILE A 53 8.76 9.68 11.59
C ILE A 53 7.68 8.77 12.22
N LEU A 54 7.34 7.64 11.58
CA LEU A 54 6.40 6.66 12.12
C LEU A 54 6.91 6.06 13.43
N GLN A 55 8.19 5.65 13.47
CA GLN A 55 8.84 5.15 14.69
C GLN A 55 8.75 6.18 15.83
N SER A 56 9.20 7.42 15.61
CA SER A 56 9.17 8.47 16.63
C SER A 56 7.74 8.82 17.07
N LYS A 57 6.77 8.76 16.16
CA LYS A 57 5.36 9.04 16.49
C LYS A 57 4.75 7.96 17.38
N VAL A 58 5.01 6.67 17.09
CA VAL A 58 4.50 5.59 17.95
C VAL A 58 5.20 5.59 19.31
N GLU A 59 6.50 5.83 19.35
CA GLU A 59 7.25 5.91 20.62
C GLU A 59 6.77 7.08 21.50
N GLY A 60 6.44 8.22 20.89
CA GLY A 60 5.95 9.39 21.63
C GLY A 60 4.50 9.27 22.10
N ALA A 61 3.63 8.63 21.31
CA ALA A 61 2.19 8.55 21.61
C ALA A 61 1.76 7.26 22.31
N HIS A 62 2.42 6.14 22.00
CA HIS A 62 2.06 4.78 22.42
C HIS A 62 3.31 3.91 22.72
N PRO A 63 4.21 4.35 23.63
CA PRO A 63 5.45 3.61 23.94
C PRO A 63 5.19 2.17 24.42
N GLU A 64 4.03 1.91 25.05
CA GLU A 64 3.60 0.59 25.52
C GLU A 64 3.36 -0.43 24.41
N MET A 65 3.23 0.03 23.16
CA MET A 65 3.02 -0.84 22.02
C MET A 65 4.30 -1.54 21.56
N GLY A 66 5.49 -1.02 21.88
CA GLY A 66 6.75 -1.65 21.50
C GLY A 66 6.92 -1.93 20.01
N LEU A 67 6.23 -1.17 19.13
CA LEU A 67 6.32 -1.38 17.69
C LEU A 67 7.70 -0.98 17.16
N LYS A 68 8.24 -1.79 16.24
CA LYS A 68 9.51 -1.52 15.58
C LYS A 68 9.33 -1.45 14.07
N PHE A 69 9.62 -0.30 13.48
CA PHE A 69 9.65 -0.10 12.03
C PHE A 69 11.08 -0.33 11.53
N ILE A 70 11.26 -1.26 10.60
CA ILE A 70 12.55 -1.55 9.98
C ILE A 70 12.53 -1.03 8.55
N ASN A 71 13.49 -0.18 8.22
CA ASN A 71 13.61 0.38 6.88
C ASN A 71 14.30 -0.62 5.95
N HIS A 72 13.54 -1.21 5.03
CA HIS A 72 14.06 -2.03 3.94
C HIS A 72 14.00 -1.30 2.59
N GLY A 73 13.91 0.03 2.58
CA GLY A 73 13.89 0.82 1.36
C GLY A 73 15.22 0.72 0.60
N LEU A 74 15.14 0.65 -0.73
CA LEU A 74 16.31 0.68 -1.61
C LEU A 74 16.10 1.70 -2.72
N SER A 75 17.02 2.67 -2.82
CA SER A 75 16.93 3.73 -3.83
C SER A 75 16.87 3.18 -5.25
N SER A 76 16.07 3.82 -6.10
CA SER A 76 15.82 3.44 -7.50
C SER A 76 15.15 2.07 -7.73
N GLU A 77 14.83 1.32 -6.68
CA GLU A 77 14.26 -0.02 -6.79
C GLU A 77 12.87 -0.02 -7.44
N THR A 78 12.57 -1.12 -8.13
CA THR A 78 11.29 -1.40 -8.79
C THR A 78 10.74 -2.76 -8.37
N VAL A 79 9.46 -2.96 -8.63
CA VAL A 79 8.79 -4.27 -8.58
C VAL A 79 8.51 -4.82 -9.98
N THR A 80 8.82 -4.06 -11.02
CA THR A 80 8.71 -4.49 -12.42
C THR A 80 10.02 -5.09 -12.95
N GLY A 81 11.16 -4.72 -12.37
CA GLY A 81 12.49 -5.07 -12.90
C GLY A 81 12.85 -4.29 -14.17
N LEU A 82 12.01 -3.35 -14.59
CA LEU A 82 12.24 -2.52 -15.77
C LEU A 82 13.24 -1.41 -15.46
N THR A 83 13.91 -0.94 -16.51
CA THR A 83 14.92 0.12 -16.44
C THR A 83 14.82 0.99 -17.69
N GLU A 84 15.02 2.30 -17.55
CA GLU A 84 15.05 3.25 -18.65
C GLU A 84 16.31 3.04 -19.51
N ASN A 85 16.22 3.34 -20.80
CA ASN A 85 17.35 3.19 -21.73
C ASN A 85 18.55 4.10 -21.38
N ASP A 86 18.29 5.26 -20.78
CA ASP A 86 19.29 6.26 -20.39
C ASP A 86 19.66 6.19 -18.90
N HIS A 87 19.16 5.19 -18.16
CA HIS A 87 19.56 4.97 -16.77
C HIS A 87 21.02 4.45 -16.72
N PRO A 88 21.85 4.87 -15.74
CA PRO A 88 23.28 4.50 -15.66
C PRO A 88 23.57 3.00 -15.41
N GLY A 89 22.55 2.16 -15.30
CA GLY A 89 22.65 0.71 -15.07
C GLY A 89 21.28 0.09 -14.77
N PRO A 90 21.16 -1.23 -14.58
CA PRO A 90 19.89 -1.84 -14.19
C PRO A 90 19.38 -1.28 -12.87
N ARG A 91 18.08 -0.95 -12.80
CA ARG A 91 17.43 -0.65 -11.53
C ARG A 91 17.42 -1.88 -10.63
N PRO A 92 17.55 -1.71 -9.30
CA PRO A 92 17.36 -2.81 -8.38
C PRO A 92 15.94 -3.38 -8.49
N TYR A 93 15.84 -4.69 -8.31
CA TYR A 93 14.59 -5.42 -8.37
C TYR A 93 14.28 -6.04 -6.99
N LEU A 94 13.13 -5.68 -6.42
CA LEU A 94 12.76 -6.09 -5.06
C LEU A 94 12.90 -7.61 -4.84
N PHE A 95 12.46 -8.40 -5.81
CA PHE A 95 12.36 -9.84 -5.64
C PHE A 95 13.71 -10.57 -5.65
N ASP A 96 14.80 -9.89 -6.02
CA ASP A 96 16.15 -10.44 -5.88
C ASP A 96 16.59 -10.55 -4.41
N ARG A 97 16.02 -9.72 -3.53
CA ARG A 97 16.38 -9.67 -2.10
C ARG A 97 15.23 -9.94 -1.14
N LEU A 98 13.99 -9.93 -1.62
CA LEU A 98 12.79 -9.99 -0.77
C LEU A 98 12.76 -11.26 0.10
N ASP A 99 12.98 -12.44 -0.50
CA ASP A 99 12.96 -13.69 0.27
C ASP A 99 14.05 -13.71 1.35
N GLY A 100 15.27 -13.27 1.03
CA GLY A 100 16.36 -13.20 1.99
C GLY A 100 16.07 -12.28 3.18
N ILE A 101 15.36 -11.17 2.96
CA ILE A 101 14.94 -10.26 4.04
C ILE A 101 13.85 -10.92 4.90
N LEU A 102 12.83 -11.49 4.26
CA LEU A 102 11.69 -12.10 4.96
C LEU A 102 12.11 -13.32 5.78
N ASP A 103 13.17 -14.02 5.37
CA ASP A 103 13.69 -15.20 6.06
C ASP A 103 14.68 -14.82 7.18
N ALA A 104 15.32 -13.65 7.10
CA ALA A 104 16.29 -13.17 8.10
C ALA A 104 15.64 -12.36 9.23
N ASP A 105 14.61 -11.57 8.92
CA ASP A 105 13.97 -10.65 9.87
C ASP A 105 12.58 -11.15 10.31
N PRO A 106 12.21 -11.06 11.60
CA PRO A 106 10.91 -11.50 12.10
C PRO A 106 9.82 -10.45 11.79
N ILE A 107 9.50 -10.29 10.50
CA ILE A 107 8.51 -9.33 10.02
C ILE A 107 7.10 -9.83 10.36
N HIS A 108 6.38 -9.05 11.15
CA HIS A 108 5.00 -9.33 11.51
C HIS A 108 4.01 -8.66 10.56
N ILE A 109 4.39 -7.52 9.97
CA ILE A 109 3.58 -6.73 9.06
C ILE A 109 4.51 -6.13 8.01
N ALA A 110 4.12 -6.17 6.73
CA ALA A 110 4.90 -5.55 5.66
C ALA A 110 4.18 -4.33 5.08
N THR A 111 4.87 -3.20 4.94
CA THR A 111 4.36 -2.08 4.15
C THR A 111 4.95 -2.13 2.74
N PHE A 112 4.16 -1.79 1.74
CA PHE A 112 4.56 -1.71 0.34
C PHE A 112 4.37 -0.29 -0.17
N CYS A 113 5.47 0.39 -0.52
CA CYS A 113 5.46 1.76 -1.04
C CYS A 113 6.34 1.85 -2.30
N TYR A 114 5.80 1.38 -3.42
CA TYR A 114 6.44 1.39 -4.75
C TYR A 114 5.48 1.97 -5.79
N GLY A 115 6.01 2.30 -6.97
CA GLY A 115 5.25 2.80 -8.12
C GLY A 115 5.92 3.98 -8.81
N ILE A 116 6.82 4.70 -8.14
CA ILE A 116 7.42 5.92 -8.69
C ILE A 116 8.40 5.63 -9.82
N ASN A 117 9.21 4.57 -9.65
CA ASN A 117 10.21 4.13 -10.61
C ASN A 117 9.63 3.13 -11.62
N ASP A 118 8.54 2.44 -11.26
CA ASP A 118 7.95 1.35 -12.03
C ASP A 118 7.34 1.80 -13.37
N GLY A 119 6.99 3.09 -13.47
CA GLY A 119 6.56 3.73 -14.71
C GLY A 119 7.70 4.16 -15.63
N ILE A 120 8.96 3.92 -15.24
CA ILE A 120 10.19 4.25 -15.99
C ILE A 120 10.18 5.66 -16.60
N TYR A 121 9.58 6.59 -15.84
CA TYR A 121 9.33 8.00 -16.19
C TYR A 121 8.78 8.23 -17.61
N GLY A 122 8.10 7.22 -18.15
CA GLY A 122 7.47 7.23 -19.47
C GLY A 122 6.05 7.78 -19.45
N LYS A 123 5.43 7.84 -20.62
CA LYS A 123 4.00 8.13 -20.73
C LYS A 123 3.18 6.98 -20.11
N PRO A 124 2.01 7.24 -19.52
CA PRO A 124 1.11 6.20 -19.05
C PRO A 124 0.87 5.14 -20.13
N SER A 125 1.08 3.88 -19.78
CA SER A 125 0.96 2.74 -20.67
C SER A 125 0.29 1.59 -19.93
N GLU A 126 -0.63 0.90 -20.60
CA GLU A 126 -1.27 -0.30 -20.07
C GLU A 126 -0.25 -1.42 -19.79
N GLU A 127 0.77 -1.53 -20.63
CA GLU A 127 1.86 -2.49 -20.44
C GLU A 127 2.62 -2.24 -19.14
N LEU A 128 3.02 -0.99 -18.89
CA LEU A 128 3.70 -0.60 -17.65
C LEU A 128 2.81 -0.85 -16.42
N PHE A 129 1.53 -0.49 -16.53
CA PHE A 129 0.59 -0.71 -15.45
C PHE A 129 0.34 -2.20 -15.17
N ASN A 130 0.27 -3.03 -16.21
CA ASN A 130 0.17 -4.48 -16.07
C ASN A 130 1.42 -5.08 -15.43
N SER A 131 2.61 -4.63 -15.83
CA SER A 131 3.87 -5.05 -15.20
C SER A 131 3.89 -4.67 -13.71
N PHE A 132 3.46 -3.46 -13.36
CA PHE A 132 3.38 -3.03 -11.96
C PHE A 132 2.39 -3.88 -11.15
N LYS A 133 1.21 -4.17 -11.70
CA LYS A 133 0.23 -5.06 -11.05
C LYS A 133 0.81 -6.45 -10.78
N ILE A 134 1.57 -7.02 -11.72
CA ILE A 134 2.25 -8.31 -11.51
C ILE A 134 3.22 -8.22 -10.33
N GLY A 135 4.01 -7.14 -10.24
CA GLY A 135 4.86 -6.87 -9.07
C GLY A 135 4.07 -6.82 -7.76
N VAL A 136 2.98 -6.05 -7.71
CA VAL A 136 2.11 -5.96 -6.51
C VAL A 136 1.56 -7.33 -6.12
N TYR A 137 1.03 -8.11 -7.07
CA TYR A 137 0.50 -9.44 -6.79
C TYR A 137 1.57 -10.42 -6.34
N SER A 138 2.77 -10.35 -6.93
CA SER A 138 3.90 -11.19 -6.54
C SER A 138 4.33 -10.91 -5.11
N PHE A 139 4.36 -9.63 -4.71
CA PHE A 139 4.63 -9.24 -3.33
C PHE A 139 3.57 -9.77 -2.37
N LEU A 140 2.28 -9.58 -2.70
CA LEU A 140 1.18 -10.05 -1.87
C LEU A 140 1.17 -11.57 -1.72
N GLU A 141 1.52 -12.30 -2.78
CA GLU A 141 1.63 -13.76 -2.73
C GLU A 141 2.79 -14.20 -1.81
N LYS A 142 3.94 -13.53 -1.87
CA LYS A 142 5.06 -13.79 -0.94
C LYS A 142 4.70 -13.51 0.52
N MET A 143 3.93 -12.45 0.77
CA MET A 143 3.40 -12.13 2.10
C MET A 143 2.40 -13.18 2.58
N ARG A 144 1.46 -13.57 1.70
CA ARG A 144 0.45 -14.59 1.99
C ARG A 144 1.07 -15.94 2.34
N GLN A 145 2.09 -16.37 1.61
CA GLN A 145 2.81 -17.63 1.87
C GLN A 145 3.47 -17.67 3.25
N ARG A 146 3.81 -16.50 3.81
CA ARG A 146 4.42 -16.34 5.14
C ARG A 146 3.43 -15.92 6.22
N ASN A 147 2.14 -15.81 5.89
CA ASN A 147 1.10 -15.28 6.77
C ASN A 147 1.40 -13.87 7.31
N ILE A 148 2.11 -13.06 6.52
CA ILE A 148 2.43 -11.67 6.85
C ILE A 148 1.32 -10.78 6.26
N PRO A 149 0.56 -10.02 7.06
CA PRO A 149 -0.35 -9.00 6.52
C PRO A 149 0.43 -7.89 5.81
N ALA A 150 -0.13 -7.42 4.69
CA ALA A 150 0.45 -6.36 3.87
C ALA A 150 -0.37 -5.05 3.94
N LEU A 151 0.31 -3.92 4.09
CA LEU A 151 -0.24 -2.58 4.03
C LEU A 151 0.28 -1.89 2.77
N LEU A 152 -0.58 -1.69 1.77
CA LEU A 152 -0.21 -1.03 0.52
C LEU A 152 -0.36 0.49 0.69
N LEU A 153 0.73 1.21 0.45
CA LEU A 153 0.81 2.66 0.53
C LEU A 153 0.97 3.21 -0.88
N THR A 154 0.11 4.16 -1.26
CA THR A 154 0.30 4.90 -2.50
C THR A 154 1.48 5.86 -2.33
N PRO A 155 2.55 5.77 -3.14
CA PRO A 155 3.66 6.71 -3.06
C PRO A 155 3.21 8.13 -3.40
N CYS A 156 3.99 9.13 -2.97
CA CYS A 156 3.72 10.53 -3.29
C CYS A 156 3.66 10.72 -4.82
N PRO A 157 2.69 11.46 -5.37
CA PRO A 157 2.59 11.65 -6.80
C PRO A 157 3.83 12.37 -7.36
N LEU A 158 4.30 11.92 -8.52
CA LEU A 158 5.24 12.67 -9.34
C LEU A 158 4.51 13.86 -9.97
N VAL A 159 5.00 15.07 -9.70
CA VAL A 159 4.59 16.26 -10.43
C VAL A 159 5.58 16.48 -11.56
N LEU A 160 5.25 15.95 -12.74
CA LEU A 160 5.95 16.30 -13.98
C LEU A 160 5.31 17.57 -14.55
N GLU A 161 6.09 18.53 -15.05
CA GLU A 161 5.60 19.77 -15.70
C GLU A 161 4.71 19.52 -16.95
N THR A 162 4.41 18.26 -17.28
CA THR A 162 3.75 17.82 -18.50
C THR A 162 2.23 17.85 -18.48
N ALA A 163 1.59 18.14 -17.34
CA ALA A 163 0.14 18.39 -17.31
C ALA A 163 -0.10 19.89 -17.53
N PRO A 164 -0.81 20.34 -18.59
CA PRO A 164 -1.15 21.74 -18.73
C PRO A 164 -1.99 22.17 -17.53
N ILE A 165 -1.39 23.00 -16.68
CA ILE A 165 -2.09 23.63 -15.57
C ILE A 165 -3.00 24.67 -16.22
N MET A 166 -4.28 24.33 -16.46
CA MET A 166 -5.22 25.33 -16.94
C MET A 166 -5.28 26.49 -15.91
N PRO A 167 -5.06 27.75 -16.33
CA PRO A 167 -4.97 28.89 -15.42
C PRO A 167 -6.37 29.33 -15.00
N ALA A 168 -7.07 28.49 -14.23
CA ALA A 168 -8.32 28.82 -13.57
C ALA A 168 -8.74 27.80 -12.50
N CYS A 169 -8.06 26.66 -12.38
CA CYS A 169 -8.30 25.78 -11.25
C CYS A 169 -7.34 26.18 -10.13
N ARG A 170 -7.86 26.77 -9.06
CA ARG A 170 -7.16 26.74 -7.76
C ARG A 170 -7.04 25.26 -7.40
N VAL A 171 -5.98 24.62 -7.88
CA VAL A 171 -5.58 23.29 -7.43
C VAL A 171 -5.29 23.46 -5.95
N LEU A 172 -6.24 23.03 -5.14
CA LEU A 172 -5.99 22.73 -3.75
C LEU A 172 -4.95 21.61 -3.80
N ILE A 173 -3.69 21.98 -3.67
CA ILE A 173 -2.59 21.05 -3.49
C ILE A 173 -2.94 20.30 -2.22
N ALA A 174 -3.50 19.09 -2.36
CA ALA A 174 -3.49 18.12 -1.29
C ALA A 174 -2.05 17.65 -1.13
N MET A 175 -1.20 18.55 -0.62
CA MET A 175 -0.11 18.12 0.25
C MET A 175 -0.80 17.22 1.26
N CYS A 176 -0.23 16.06 1.52
CA CYS A 176 -0.54 15.32 2.72
C CYS A 176 -0.06 16.18 3.91
N ALA A 177 -0.79 17.25 4.20
CA ALA A 177 -0.84 17.90 5.49
C ALA A 177 -1.57 16.91 6.41
N CYS A 178 -0.85 15.86 6.83
CA CYS A 178 -1.23 15.05 7.98
C CYS A 178 -1.01 15.83 9.31
N LEU A 179 -0.93 17.17 9.24
CA LEU A 179 -0.75 18.10 10.35
C LEU A 179 -1.63 19.33 10.13
N ALA A 180 -2.95 19.16 9.98
CA ALA A 180 -3.99 20.14 10.38
C ALA A 180 -5.37 19.74 9.80
N SER A 181 -6.10 18.85 10.47
CA SER A 181 -7.57 18.90 10.65
C SER A 181 -8.11 17.52 11.09
N PRO A 182 -9.01 17.40 12.09
CA PRO A 182 -9.32 16.12 12.73
C PRO A 182 -10.32 15.22 11.98
N ALA A 183 -10.78 15.56 10.78
CA ALA A 183 -12.05 15.01 10.26
C ALA A 183 -12.00 14.25 8.92
N ALA A 184 -10.85 14.07 8.27
CA ALA A 184 -10.80 13.38 6.97
C ALA A 184 -9.54 12.51 6.79
N ALA A 185 -9.37 11.55 7.70
CA ALA A 185 -8.48 10.41 7.52
C ALA A 185 -8.94 9.29 8.45
N THR A 186 -9.85 8.43 7.98
CA THR A 186 -10.29 7.28 8.77
C THR A 186 -10.09 5.98 8.00
N MET A 187 -8.84 5.70 7.63
CA MET A 187 -8.28 4.40 8.02
C MET A 187 -7.55 4.67 9.34
N ALA A 188 -8.33 4.77 10.41
CA ALA A 188 -7.78 4.97 11.74
C ALA A 188 -7.00 3.72 12.10
N ILE A 189 -5.68 3.81 12.02
CA ILE A 189 -4.79 2.94 12.78
C ILE A 189 -5.18 3.16 14.24
N ARG A 190 -6.02 2.26 14.76
CA ARG A 190 -6.46 2.28 16.15
C ARG A 190 -5.49 1.43 16.94
N PHE A 191 -4.69 2.08 17.78
CA PHE A 191 -3.96 1.41 18.85
C PHE A 191 -5.00 0.93 19.88
N GLY A 192 -5.06 -0.39 20.11
CA GLY A 192 -5.93 -0.97 21.13
C GLY A 192 -5.47 -0.55 22.52
N ARG A 193 -6.42 -0.33 23.44
CA ARG A 193 -6.13 -0.27 24.88
C ARG A 193 -5.75 -1.65 25.41
#